data_AF-A0AAU4UYP3-F1
#
_entry.id   AF-A0AAU4UYP3-F1
#
_cell.length_a   1.000
_cell.length_b   1.000
_cell.length_c   1.000
_cell.angle_alpha   90.00
_cell.angle_beta   90.00
_cell.angle_gamma   90.00
#
_symmetry.space_group_name_H-M   'P 1'
#
loop_
_entity.id
_entity.type
_entity.pdbx_description
1 polymer ?
#
loop_
_entity_poly.entity_id
_entity_poly.type
_entity_poly.pdbx_seq_one_letter_code
_entity_poly.pdbx_strand_id
1 'polypeptide(L)'
;MVPVDDEYLIQVGRLAYSVAYLEWVVLGEFSYVIDLPIELELRGLVGKTTGALGKILQNPSVLEQVAESSTRQWLQRSGELLASSAILRNSVLHARPATIGGHQRLYRWHPNIGEAFSIDPAWIGEAQRQIDEAIREVSSGRPRLNHPAIPRQTHEQQRPSEEDLGSP
;
A
#
# COMPACT_ATOMS: atom_id res chain seq x y z
N MET A 1 -0.10 1.50 -38.16
CA MET A 1 -0.05 1.73 -36.70
C MET A 1 0.79 0.62 -36.10
N VAL A 2 1.90 0.94 -35.43
CA VAL A 2 2.68 -0.09 -34.72
C VAL A 2 1.84 -0.54 -33.51
N PRO A 3 1.55 -1.84 -33.34
CA PRO A 3 0.82 -2.32 -32.16
C PRO A 3 1.66 -2.11 -30.90
N VAL A 4 0.99 -1.91 -29.77
CA VAL A 4 1.66 -1.98 -28.48
C VAL A 4 1.93 -3.43 -28.12
N ASP A 5 3.06 -3.66 -27.46
CA ASP A 5 3.48 -4.97 -26.99
C ASP A 5 2.70 -5.34 -25.71
N ASP A 6 2.09 -6.53 -25.68
CA ASP A 6 1.29 -6.99 -24.55
C ASP A 6 2.14 -7.11 -23.27
N GLU A 7 3.40 -7.56 -23.40
CA GLU A 7 4.32 -7.67 -22.26
C GLU A 7 4.58 -6.29 -21.64
N TYR A 8 4.70 -5.26 -22.48
CA TYR A 8 4.84 -3.88 -22.02
C TYR A 8 3.59 -3.40 -21.26
N LEU A 9 2.39 -3.71 -21.75
CA LEU A 9 1.15 -3.36 -21.06
C LEU A 9 0.99 -4.11 -19.73
N ILE A 10 1.39 -5.37 -19.66
CA ILE A 10 1.39 -6.18 -18.43
C ILE A 10 2.29 -5.52 -17.37
N GLN A 11 3.48 -5.06 -17.75
CA GLN A 11 4.41 -4.38 -16.84
C GLN A 11 3.82 -3.06 -16.32
N VAL A 12 3.18 -2.28 -17.18
CA VAL A 12 2.46 -1.05 -16.78
C VAL A 12 1.32 -1.36 -15.80
N GLY A 13 0.53 -2.39 -16.09
CA GLY A 13 -0.58 -2.83 -15.24
C GLY A 13 -0.09 -3.32 -13.87
N ARG A 14 0.99 -4.09 -13.83
CA ARG A 14 1.61 -4.58 -12.59
C ARG A 14 2.06 -3.42 -11.71
N LEU A 15 2.74 -2.42 -12.27
CA LEU A 15 3.17 -1.24 -11.52
C LEU A 15 1.96 -0.52 -10.90
N ALA A 16 0.90 -0.28 -11.68
CA ALA A 16 -0.30 0.37 -11.18
C ALA A 16 -0.98 -0.44 -10.05
N TYR A 17 -1.05 -1.77 -10.20
CA TYR A 17 -1.60 -2.66 -9.19
C TYR A 17 -0.76 -2.67 -7.91
N SER A 18 0.57 -2.75 -8.02
CA SER A 18 1.46 -2.76 -6.86
C SER A 18 1.36 -1.49 -6.01
N VAL A 19 1.11 -0.32 -6.62
CA VAL A 19 0.86 0.91 -5.85
C VAL A 19 -0.46 0.84 -5.09
N ALA A 20 -1.53 0.34 -5.71
CA ALA A 20 -2.81 0.12 -5.02
C ALA A 20 -2.68 -0.92 -3.89
N TYR A 21 -1.86 -1.95 -4.10
CA TYR A 21 -1.55 -2.93 -3.07
C TYR A 21 -0.77 -2.32 -1.90
N LEU A 22 0.20 -1.43 -2.15
CA LEU A 22 0.91 -0.69 -1.10
C LEU A 22 -0.06 0.16 -0.26
N GLU A 23 -1.01 0.86 -0.89
CA GLU A 23 -2.07 1.59 -0.17
C GLU A 23 -2.85 0.64 0.75
N TRP A 24 -3.27 -0.51 0.21
CA TRP A 24 -4.01 -1.50 0.98
C TRP A 24 -3.21 -2.03 2.17
N VAL A 25 -1.91 -2.33 2.00
CA VAL A 25 -1.05 -2.77 3.10
C VAL A 25 -0.99 -1.72 4.20
N VAL A 26 -0.78 -0.44 3.86
CA VAL A 26 -0.71 0.64 4.86
C VAL A 26 -2.05 0.80 5.58
N LEU A 27 -3.15 0.90 4.84
CA LEU A 27 -4.48 1.11 5.43
C LEU A 27 -4.95 -0.09 6.25
N GLY A 28 -4.57 -1.30 5.86
CA GLY A 28 -4.89 -2.54 6.58
C GLY A 28 -4.28 -2.60 7.98
N GLU A 29 -3.19 -1.87 8.22
CA GLU A 29 -2.58 -1.81 9.55
C GLU A 29 -3.32 -0.88 10.52
N PHE A 30 -4.18 0.02 10.03
CA PHE A 30 -4.82 1.03 10.89
C PHE A 30 -5.78 0.42 11.91
N SER A 31 -6.35 -0.75 11.64
CA SER A 31 -7.18 -1.48 12.62
C SER A 31 -6.40 -1.99 13.84
N TYR A 32 -5.07 -1.98 13.77
CA TYR A 32 -4.16 -2.51 14.79
C TYR A 32 -3.45 -1.40 15.58
N VAL A 33 -3.63 -0.14 15.18
CA VAL A 33 -3.05 1.01 15.87
C VAL A 33 -3.98 1.45 17.01
N ILE A 34 -3.44 1.50 18.22
CA ILE A 34 -4.14 2.02 19.40
C ILE A 34 -4.17 3.55 19.31
N ASP A 35 -5.30 4.16 19.66
CA ASP A 35 -5.51 5.62 19.64
C ASP A 35 -5.22 6.26 18.28
N LEU A 36 -5.69 5.60 17.21
CA LEU A 36 -5.57 6.12 15.84
C LEU A 36 -6.25 7.51 15.73
N PRO A 37 -5.52 8.55 15.27
CA PRO A 37 -6.08 9.89 15.06
C PRO A 37 -7.30 9.88 14.14
N ILE A 38 -8.27 10.77 14.39
CA ILE A 38 -9.53 10.84 13.62
C ILE A 38 -9.28 11.06 12.12
N GLU A 39 -8.22 11.78 11.76
CA GLU A 39 -7.82 12.04 10.37
C GLU A 39 -7.36 10.78 9.63
N LEU A 40 -6.97 9.74 10.37
CA LEU A 40 -6.55 8.44 9.85
C LEU A 40 -7.68 7.40 9.87
N GLU A 41 -8.89 7.76 10.32
CA GLU A 41 -10.04 6.88 10.19
C GLU A 41 -10.33 6.52 8.72
N LEU A 42 -10.49 5.23 8.44
CA LEU A 42 -10.65 4.70 7.08
C LEU A 42 -11.74 5.42 6.28
N ARG A 43 -12.87 5.74 6.92
CA ARG A 43 -13.99 6.45 6.27
C ARG A 43 -13.55 7.81 5.71
N GLY A 44 -12.72 8.55 6.45
CA GLY A 44 -12.19 9.84 6.03
C GLY A 44 -11.17 9.74 4.89
N LEU A 45 -10.56 8.57 4.70
CA LEU A 45 -9.53 8.31 3.71
C LEU A 45 -10.04 7.76 2.37
N VAL A 46 -11.29 7.28 2.33
CA VAL A 46 -11.92 6.78 1.10
C VAL A 46 -11.85 7.84 -0.01
N GLY A 47 -11.39 7.42 -1.18
CA GLY A 47 -11.29 8.28 -2.37
C GLY A 47 -10.09 9.23 -2.38
N LYS A 48 -9.24 9.23 -1.34
CA LYS A 48 -7.97 9.96 -1.40
C LYS A 48 -6.99 9.26 -2.33
N THR A 49 -6.18 10.04 -3.03
CA THR A 49 -5.12 9.52 -3.89
C THR A 49 -3.94 9.01 -3.05
N THR A 50 -3.12 8.12 -3.61
CA THR A 50 -1.85 7.64 -3.02
C THR A 50 -1.02 8.79 -2.42
N GLY A 51 -0.84 9.87 -3.18
CA GLY A 51 -0.06 11.02 -2.73
C GLY A 51 -0.76 11.84 -1.64
N ALA A 52 -2.09 11.90 -1.63
CA ALA A 52 -2.84 12.55 -0.56
C ALA A 52 -2.76 11.74 0.74
N LEU A 53 -2.86 10.41 0.68
CA LEU A 53 -2.58 9.53 1.81
C LEU A 53 -1.17 9.78 2.35
N GLY A 54 -0.17 9.74 1.46
CA GLY A 54 1.22 10.02 1.82
C GLY A 54 1.40 11.33 2.59
N LYS A 55 0.74 12.41 2.16
CA LYS A 55 0.77 13.71 2.85
C LYS A 55 0.10 13.71 4.21
N ILE A 56 -1.02 13.02 4.37
CA ILE A 56 -1.74 12.95 5.64
C ILE A 56 -0.89 12.22 6.69
N LEU A 57 -0.27 11.11 6.30
CA LEU A 57 0.58 10.30 7.18
C LEU A 57 1.86 11.01 7.61
N GLN A 58 2.30 12.03 6.86
CA GLN A 58 3.45 12.87 7.19
C GLN A 58 3.06 14.18 7.89
N ASN A 59 1.77 14.40 8.16
CA ASN A 59 1.31 15.65 8.77
C ASN A 59 1.74 15.70 10.24
N PRO A 60 2.54 16.71 10.68
CA PRO A 60 2.96 16.84 12.07
C PRO A 60 1.80 16.82 13.06
N SER A 61 0.69 17.50 12.75
CA SER A 61 -0.49 17.54 13.62
C SER A 61 -1.19 16.19 13.77
N VAL A 62 -1.04 15.27 12.81
CA VAL A 62 -1.56 13.90 12.91
C VAL A 62 -0.56 13.06 13.71
N LEU A 63 0.73 13.19 13.42
CA LEU A 63 1.77 12.41 14.08
C LEU A 63 1.89 12.74 15.56
N GLU A 64 1.77 14.00 15.96
CA GLU A 64 1.83 14.44 17.36
C GLU A 64 0.71 13.86 18.24
N GLN A 65 -0.42 13.45 17.64
CA GLN A 65 -1.52 12.79 18.36
C GLN A 65 -1.20 11.32 18.69
N VAL A 66 -0.24 10.70 18.00
CA VAL A 66 0.13 9.30 18.21
C VAL A 66 1.17 9.20 19.33
N ALA A 67 0.79 8.60 20.46
CA ALA A 67 1.67 8.53 21.63
C ALA A 67 2.94 7.68 21.38
N GLU A 68 2.78 6.52 20.74
CA GLU A 68 3.87 5.57 20.54
C GLU A 68 4.85 6.05 19.45
N SER A 69 6.13 6.18 19.79
CA SER A 69 7.15 6.69 18.87
C SER A 69 7.42 5.77 17.68
N SER A 70 7.37 4.45 17.87
CA SER A 70 7.48 3.43 16.81
C SER A 70 6.35 3.56 15.79
N THR A 71 5.10 3.69 16.25
CA THR A 71 3.93 3.89 15.40
C THR A 71 4.02 5.21 14.63
N ARG A 72 4.46 6.30 15.28
CA ARG A 72 4.75 7.57 14.59
C ARG A 72 5.78 7.41 13.48
N GLN A 73 6.89 6.76 13.76
CA GLN A 73 7.96 6.53 12.78
C GLN A 73 7.46 5.67 11.62
N TRP A 74 6.68 4.62 11.90
CA TRP A 74 6.08 3.79 10.86
C TRP A 74 5.07 4.55 10.00
N LEU A 75 4.22 5.40 10.58
CA LEU A 75 3.27 6.25 9.84
C LEU A 75 4.01 7.25 8.95
N GLN A 76 4.97 7.99 9.51
CA GLN A 76 5.83 8.92 8.78
C GLN A 76 6.47 8.21 7.57
N ARG A 77 7.09 7.06 7.81
CA ARG A 77 7.80 6.31 6.78
C ARG A 77 6.87 5.74 5.71
N SER A 78 5.72 5.19 6.12
CA SER A 78 4.68 4.74 5.19
C SER A 78 4.17 5.89 4.32
N GLY A 79 4.04 7.09 4.90
CA GLY A 79 3.67 8.29 4.17
C GLY A 79 4.69 8.68 3.10
N GLU A 80 5.99 8.64 3.42
CA GLU A 80 7.09 8.90 2.48
C GLU A 80 7.09 7.89 1.32
N LEU A 81 6.90 6.62 1.63
CA LEU A 81 6.86 5.53 0.63
C LEU A 81 5.65 5.64 -0.29
N LEU A 82 4.47 6.01 0.24
CA LEU A 82 3.28 6.30 -0.55
C LEU A 82 3.48 7.53 -1.45
N ALA A 83 4.06 8.61 -0.92
CA ALA A 83 4.34 9.81 -1.69
C ALA A 83 5.32 9.53 -2.84
N SER A 84 6.38 8.77 -2.59
CA SER A 84 7.36 8.38 -3.60
C SER A 84 6.73 7.47 -4.67
N SER A 85 5.95 6.46 -4.25
CA SER A 85 5.22 5.56 -5.16
C SER A 85 4.18 6.31 -6.01
N ALA A 86 3.56 7.35 -5.45
CA ALA A 86 2.63 8.21 -6.18
C ALA A 86 3.32 8.94 -7.35
N ILE A 87 4.57 9.38 -7.19
CA ILE A 87 5.34 10.03 -8.26
C ILE A 87 5.57 9.06 -9.42
N LEU A 88 5.94 7.81 -9.11
CA LEU A 88 6.13 6.75 -10.11
C LEU A 88 4.82 6.45 -10.85
N ARG A 89 3.73 6.22 -10.11
CA ARG A 89 2.39 6.00 -10.71
C ARG A 89 1.95 7.17 -11.59
N ASN A 90 2.16 8.41 -11.14
CA ASN A 90 1.75 9.61 -11.86
C ASN A 90 2.56 9.82 -13.14
N SER A 91 3.80 9.34 -13.18
CA SER A 91 4.61 9.35 -14.40
C SER A 91 3.94 8.54 -15.51
N VAL A 92 3.41 7.35 -15.16
CA VAL A 92 2.63 6.51 -16.07
C VAL A 92 1.26 7.11 -16.38
N LEU A 93 0.49 7.48 -15.35
CA LEU A 93 -0.90 7.92 -15.47
C LEU A 93 -1.08 9.15 -16.37
N HIS A 94 -0.08 10.03 -16.39
CA HIS A 94 -0.12 11.27 -17.14
C HIS A 94 0.81 11.26 -18.35
N ALA A 95 1.34 10.11 -18.73
CA ALA A 95 2.06 9.95 -19.99
C ALA A 95 1.11 9.91 -21.19
N ARG A 96 1.67 10.07 -22.40
CA ARG A 96 0.96 9.94 -23.67
C ARG A 96 1.60 8.81 -24.48
N PRO A 97 0.83 8.06 -25.29
CA PRO A 97 1.40 7.10 -26.22
C PRO A 97 2.31 7.81 -27.24
N ALA A 98 3.46 7.21 -27.54
CA ALA A 98 4.42 7.68 -28.53
C ALA A 98 5.12 6.49 -29.20
N THR A 99 5.61 6.69 -30.42
CA THR A 99 6.47 5.73 -31.11
C THR A 99 7.93 6.12 -30.92
N ILE A 100 8.70 5.32 -30.19
CA ILE A 100 10.10 5.59 -29.84
C ILE A 100 10.93 4.38 -30.26
N GLY A 101 11.92 4.58 -31.12
CA GLY A 101 12.78 3.50 -31.62
C GLY A 101 12.01 2.37 -32.32
N GLY A 102 10.87 2.67 -32.95
CA GLY A 102 10.01 1.67 -33.60
C GLY A 102 9.04 0.94 -32.66
N HIS A 103 8.99 1.27 -31.37
CA HIS A 103 8.10 0.65 -30.41
C HIS A 103 7.05 1.64 -29.88
N GLN A 104 5.83 1.19 -29.63
CA GLN A 104 4.86 1.97 -28.86
C GLN A 104 5.23 1.98 -27.38
N ARG A 105 5.38 3.18 -26.82
CA ARG A 105 5.75 3.41 -25.42
C ARG A 105 4.95 4.58 -24.86
N LEU A 106 4.85 4.66 -23.55
CA LEU A 106 4.42 5.85 -22.85
C LEU A 106 5.55 6.87 -22.80
N TYR A 107 5.22 8.12 -23.07
CA TYR A 107 6.13 9.25 -23.05
C TYR A 107 5.58 10.33 -22.12
N ARG A 108 6.38 10.75 -21.15
CA ARG A 108 5.98 11.68 -20.10
C ARG A 108 6.71 13.00 -20.28
N TRP A 109 5.94 14.08 -20.43
CA TRP A 109 6.42 15.44 -20.27
C TRP A 109 6.21 15.90 -18.82
N HIS A 110 7.26 16.38 -18.19
CA HIS A 110 7.23 16.85 -16.81
C HIS A 110 7.39 18.39 -16.78
N PRO A 111 6.27 19.14 -16.75
CA PRO A 111 6.29 20.58 -17.02
C PRO A 111 7.08 21.40 -16.00
N ASN A 112 7.20 20.89 -14.76
CA ASN A 112 7.86 21.61 -13.68
C ASN A 112 9.40 21.54 -13.76
N ILE A 113 9.94 20.54 -14.45
CA ILE A 113 11.40 20.34 -14.61
C ILE A 113 11.83 20.55 -16.07
N GLY A 114 10.87 20.69 -17.01
CA GLY A 114 11.16 20.86 -18.43
C GLY A 114 11.74 19.63 -19.11
N GLU A 115 11.58 18.45 -18.50
CA GLU A 115 12.14 17.20 -19.02
C GLU A 115 11.05 16.29 -19.60
N ALA A 116 11.46 15.57 -20.64
CA ALA A 116 10.66 14.55 -21.28
C ALA A 116 11.41 13.22 -21.23
N PHE A 117 10.72 12.13 -20.89
CA PHE A 117 11.33 10.82 -20.90
C PHE A 117 10.38 9.73 -21.39
N SER A 118 10.98 8.69 -21.97
CA SER A 118 10.29 7.46 -22.32
C SER A 118 10.12 6.60 -21.07
N ILE A 119 8.93 6.06 -20.87
CA ILE A 119 8.65 5.00 -19.90
C ILE A 119 8.91 3.69 -20.63
N ASP A 120 10.17 3.29 -20.68
CA ASP A 120 10.60 2.04 -21.29
C ASP A 120 10.61 0.88 -20.26
N PRO A 121 10.85 -0.38 -20.69
CA PRO A 121 10.90 -1.50 -19.77
C PRO A 121 11.95 -1.38 -18.65
N ALA A 122 13.06 -0.68 -18.88
CA ALA A 122 14.09 -0.48 -17.87
C ALA A 122 13.59 0.46 -16.76
N TRP A 123 12.95 1.56 -17.15
CA TRP A 123 12.28 2.47 -16.22
C TRP A 123 11.20 1.75 -15.41
N ILE A 124 10.34 0.96 -16.07
CA ILE A 124 9.26 0.23 -15.38
C ILE A 124 9.86 -0.80 -14.41
N GLY A 125 10.89 -1.53 -14.82
CA GLY A 125 11.57 -2.50 -13.97
C GLY A 125 12.19 -1.87 -12.72
N GLU A 126 12.78 -0.68 -12.84
CA GLU A 126 13.30 0.06 -11.69
C GLU A 126 12.18 0.59 -10.78
N ALA A 127 11.15 1.21 -11.35
CA ALA A 127 10.00 1.68 -10.59
C ALA A 127 9.31 0.53 -9.84
N GLN A 128 9.17 -0.64 -10.47
CA GLN A 128 8.62 -1.83 -9.85
C GLN A 128 9.48 -2.30 -8.66
N ARG A 129 10.81 -2.33 -8.80
CA ARG A 129 11.72 -2.69 -7.68
C ARG A 129 11.54 -1.76 -6.49
N GLN A 130 11.41 -0.46 -6.73
CA GLN A 130 11.20 0.52 -5.66
C GLN A 130 9.86 0.31 -4.94
N ILE A 131 8.78 0.02 -5.68
CA ILE A 131 7.47 -0.26 -5.09
C ILE A 131 7.49 -1.59 -4.32
N ASP A 132 8.14 -2.63 -4.86
CA ASP A 132 8.27 -3.92 -4.19
C ASP A 132 9.10 -3.81 -2.89
N GLU A 133 10.14 -2.97 -2.86
CA GLU A 133 10.88 -2.64 -1.63
C GLU A 133 9.99 -1.87 -0.65
N ALA A 134 9.24 -0.86 -1.11
CA ALA A 134 8.31 -0.12 -0.25
C ALA A 134 7.28 -1.03 0.43
N ILE A 135 6.70 -1.98 -0.33
CA ILE A 135 5.77 -2.98 0.21
C ILE A 135 6.43 -3.84 1.29
N ARG A 136 7.67 -4.30 1.04
CA ARG A 136 8.43 -5.10 2.02
C ARG A 136 8.74 -4.29 3.27
N GLU A 137 9.18 -3.05 3.11
CA GLU A 137 9.54 -2.16 4.21
C GLU A 137 8.32 -1.91 5.13
N VAL A 138 7.20 -1.45 4.57
CA VAL A 138 5.94 -1.24 5.34
C VAL A 138 5.52 -2.52 6.04
N SER A 139 5.59 -3.66 5.36
CA SER A 139 5.16 -4.95 5.91
C SER A 139 6.07 -5.44 7.04
N SER A 140 7.36 -5.12 7.00
CA SER A 140 8.34 -5.54 8.01
C SER A 140 8.40 -4.63 9.23
N GLY A 141 8.05 -3.35 9.07
CA GLY A 141 8.12 -2.32 10.12
C GLY A 141 6.85 -2.19 10.97
N ARG A 142 5.87 -3.07 10.80
CA ARG A 142 4.55 -2.99 11.46
C ARG A 142 4.70 -2.78 12.97
N PRO A 143 3.96 -1.82 13.58
CA PRO A 143 3.94 -1.65 15.02
C PRO A 143 3.58 -2.98 15.69
N ARG A 144 4.36 -3.38 16.69
CA ARG A 144 4.07 -4.63 17.40
C ARG A 144 2.79 -4.46 18.19
N LEU A 145 1.77 -5.22 17.80
CA LEU A 145 0.55 -5.40 18.58
C LEU A 145 0.91 -5.82 20.01
N ASN A 146 0.71 -4.93 20.99
CA ASN A 146 0.43 -5.36 22.35
C ASN A 146 -1.00 -5.93 22.35
N HIS A 147 -1.16 -7.15 21.85
CA HIS A 147 -2.38 -7.90 22.08
C HIS A 147 -2.43 -8.23 23.58
N PRO A 148 -3.45 -7.82 24.36
CA PRO A 148 -3.71 -8.52 25.60
C PRO A 148 -3.95 -9.98 25.21
N ALA A 149 -3.23 -10.91 25.83
CA ALA A 149 -3.37 -12.33 25.57
C ALA A 149 -4.85 -12.69 25.57
N ILE A 150 -5.40 -13.11 24.43
CA ILE A 150 -6.74 -13.71 24.41
C ILE A 150 -6.63 -14.92 25.33
N PRO A 151 -7.35 -14.97 26.47
CA PRO A 151 -7.37 -16.17 27.28
C PRO A 151 -7.89 -17.28 26.37
N ARG A 152 -7.11 -18.35 26.20
CA ARG A 152 -7.64 -19.56 25.57
C ARG A 152 -8.86 -19.95 26.40
N GLN A 153 -10.05 -19.74 25.86
CA GLN A 153 -11.22 -20.38 26.43
C GLN A 153 -11.02 -21.86 26.17
N THR A 154 -10.56 -22.56 27.21
CA THR A 154 -10.61 -24.00 27.29
C THR A 154 -12.08 -24.38 27.23
N HIS A 155 -12.59 -24.63 26.03
CA HIS A 155 -13.82 -25.41 25.88
C HIS A 155 -13.47 -26.83 26.33
N GLU A 156 -13.48 -27.06 27.64
CA GLU A 156 -13.74 -28.39 28.18
C GLU A 156 -15.14 -28.76 27.70
N GLN A 157 -15.18 -29.53 26.61
CA GLN A 157 -16.34 -30.32 26.24
C GLN A 157 -16.64 -31.25 27.41
N GLN A 158 -17.63 -30.87 28.22
CA GLN A 158 -18.36 -31.82 29.04
C GLN A 158 -18.98 -32.84 28.08
N ARG A 159 -18.36 -34.03 28.02
CA ARG A 159 -18.99 -35.23 27.47
C ARG A 159 -20.21 -35.54 28.34
N PRO A 160 -21.42 -35.66 27.77
CA PRO A 160 -22.53 -36.24 28.51
C PRO A 160 -22.22 -37.73 28.76
N SER A 161 -22.42 -38.15 30.01
CA SER A 161 -22.26 -39.52 30.47
C SER A 161 -23.21 -40.46 29.71
N GLU A 162 -22.68 -41.57 29.17
CA GLU A 162 -23.46 -42.70 28.63
C GLU A 162 -24.09 -43.53 29.76
N GLU A 163 -25.01 -42.92 30.53
CA GLU A 163 -25.87 -43.64 31.46
C GLU A 163 -27.29 -43.08 31.35
N ASP A 164 -27.93 -43.26 30.19
CA ASP A 164 -29.40 -43.13 30.06
C ASP A 164 -29.92 -43.79 28.77
N LEU A 165 -29.43 -45.00 28.47
CA LEU A 165 -30.11 -45.93 27.57
C LEU A 165 -30.47 -47.20 28.37
N GLY A 166 -31.42 -47.03 29.29
CA GLY A 166 -32.16 -48.15 29.86
C GLY A 166 -33.21 -48.66 28.87
N SER A 167 -33.05 -49.91 28.42
CA SER A 167 -34.17 -50.76 27.96
C SER A 167 -34.98 -51.22 29.18
N PRO A 168 -36.30 -51.44 29.03
CA PRO A 168 -36.80 -52.65 28.39
C PRO A 168 -37.59 -52.41 27.10
#